data_AF-A0A5N9F210-F1
#
_entry.id   AF-A0A5N9F210-F1
#
_cell.length_a   1.000
_cell.length_b   1.000
_cell.length_c   1.000
_cell.angle_alpha   90.00
_cell.angle_beta   90.00
_cell.angle_gamma   90.00
#
_symmetry.space_group_name_H-M   'P 1'
#
loop_
_entity.id
_entity.type
_entity.pdbx_description
1 polymer ?
#
loop_
_entity_poly.entity_id
_entity_poly.type
_entity_poly.pdbx_seq_one_letter_code
_entity_poly.pdbx_strand_id
1 'polypeptide(L)' 'MKEFKAAGIEDRPAQELVAAKNNSSPDDEMAALERVGVTAVTWNDSGYPARLKEIADPPAVLFY' A
#
# COMPACT_ATOMS: atom_id res chain seq x y z
N MET A 1 19.07 3.38 -1.14
CA MET A 1 20.13 2.97 -2.10
C MET A 1 20.76 1.62 -1.71
N LYS A 2 21.36 1.46 -0.52
CA LYS A 2 22.03 0.20 -0.12
C LYS A 2 21.09 -1.03 0.00
N GLU A 3 19.84 -0.84 0.40
CA GLU A 3 18.91 -1.95 0.66
C GLU A 3 18.35 -2.60 -0.62
N PHE A 4 18.19 -1.84 -1.72
CA PHE A 4 17.65 -2.36 -2.99
C PHE A 4 18.66 -3.23 -3.75
N LYS A 5 19.96 -2.93 -3.66
CA LYS A 5 21.02 -3.76 -4.24
C LYS A 5 21.14 -5.13 -3.57
N ALA A 6 20.89 -5.21 -2.27
CA ALA A 6 20.89 -6.48 -1.53
C ALA A 6 19.73 -7.40 -1.97
N ALA A 7 18.65 -6.83 -2.50
CA ALA A 7 17.50 -7.55 -3.04
C ALA A 7 17.61 -7.91 -4.54
N GLY A 8 18.73 -7.60 -5.20
CA GLY A 8 18.94 -7.88 -6.64
C GLY A 8 18.15 -6.96 -7.58
N ILE A 9 17.62 -5.84 -7.08
CA ILE A 9 16.91 -4.87 -7.90
C ILE A 9 17.93 -3.96 -8.59
N GLU A 10 17.92 -3.95 -9.92
CA GLU A 10 18.78 -3.10 -10.76
C GLU A 10 18.53 -1.61 -10.48
N ASP A 11 19.53 -0.76 -10.74
CA ASP A 11 19.52 0.65 -10.30
C ASP A 11 18.35 1.47 -10.90
N ARG A 12 17.84 1.09 -12.08
CA ARG A 12 16.72 1.78 -12.77
C ARG A 12 15.35 1.54 -12.10
N PRO A 13 14.89 0.29 -11.87
CA PRO A 13 13.64 0.07 -11.15
C PRO A 13 13.68 0.58 -9.70
N ALA A 14 14.85 0.56 -9.04
CA ALA A 14 15.00 1.17 -7.72
C ALA A 14 14.79 2.70 -7.76
N GLN A 15 15.30 3.38 -8.79
CA GLN A 15 15.07 4.82 -8.98
C GLN A 15 13.61 5.15 -9.28
N GLU A 16 12.92 4.35 -10.09
CA GLU A 16 11.50 4.52 -10.39
C GLU A 16 10.64 4.34 -9.14
N LEU A 17 10.92 3.33 -8.30
CA LEU A 17 10.29 3.14 -7.00
C LEU A 17 10.50 4.33 -6.05
N VAL A 18 11.73 4.86 -6.00
CA VAL A 18 12.05 6.03 -5.17
C VAL A 18 11.34 7.29 -5.69
N ALA A 19 11.27 7.46 -7.02
CA ALA A 19 10.56 8.59 -7.64
C ALA A 19 9.06 8.51 -7.39
N ALA A 20 8.45 7.34 -7.53
CA ALA A 20 7.03 7.11 -7.22
C ALA A 20 6.73 7.42 -5.74
N LYS A 21 7.58 6.94 -4.82
CA LYS A 21 7.47 7.24 -3.38
C LYS A 21 7.56 8.73 -3.07
N ASN A 22 8.34 9.50 -3.83
CA ASN A 22 8.46 10.95 -3.62
C ASN A 22 7.28 11.74 -4.20
N ASN A 23 6.47 11.13 -5.07
CA ASN A 23 5.39 11.81 -5.77
C ASN A 23 4.01 11.53 -5.18
N SER A 24 3.90 10.62 -4.20
CA SER A 24 2.70 10.46 -3.40
C SER A 24 3.05 10.18 -1.93
N SER A 25 2.32 10.84 -1.03
CA SER A 25 2.44 10.65 0.41
C SER A 25 1.29 9.75 0.85
N PRO A 26 1.57 8.53 1.38
CA PRO A 26 0.52 7.65 1.89
C PRO A 26 -0.35 8.33 2.95
N ASP A 27 0.22 9.21 3.76
CA ASP A 27 -0.51 9.96 4.78
C ASP A 27 -1.48 10.97 4.14
N ASP A 28 -1.08 11.64 3.05
CA ASP A 28 -1.95 12.57 2.34
C ASP A 28 -3.09 11.84 1.62
N GLU A 29 -2.82 10.66 1.06
CA GLU A 29 -3.83 9.80 0.46
C GLU A 29 -4.85 9.34 1.49
N MET A 30 -4.41 8.90 2.67
CA MET A 30 -5.29 8.53 3.79
C MET A 30 -6.13 9.72 4.27
N ALA A 31 -5.52 10.90 4.44
CA ALA A 31 -6.25 12.11 4.82
C ALA A 31 -7.27 12.55 3.75
N ALA A 32 -7.00 12.29 2.46
CA ALA A 32 -7.96 12.55 1.39
C ALA A 32 -9.18 11.62 1.47
N LEU A 33 -8.97 10.33 1.78
CA LEU A 33 -10.02 9.35 1.97
C LEU A 33 -10.92 9.72 3.18
N GLU A 34 -10.32 10.12 4.29
CA GLU A 34 -11.08 10.58 5.47
C GLU A 34 -11.95 11.80 5.16
N ARG A 35 -11.44 12.76 4.37
CA ARG A 35 -12.20 13.96 3.97
C ARG A 35 -13.45 13.64 3.15
N VAL A 36 -13.43 12.55 2.38
CA VAL A 36 -14.59 12.09 1.60
C VAL A 36 -15.43 11.06 2.35
N GLY A 37 -15.09 10.76 3.60
CA GLY A 37 -15.81 9.81 4.46
C GLY A 37 -15.59 8.35 4.10
N VAL A 38 -14.55 8.04 3.31
CA VAL A 38 -14.20 6.67 2.92
C VAL A 38 -13.26 6.07 3.95
N THR A 39 -13.56 4.85 4.39
CA THR A 39 -12.72 4.10 5.33
C THR A 39 -11.90 3.06 4.58
N ALA A 40 -10.57 3.15 4.66
CA ALA A 40 -9.67 2.11 4.17
C ALA A 40 -9.29 1.14 5.27
N VAL A 41 -9.43 -0.17 5.04
CA VAL A 41 -8.95 -1.22 5.95
C VAL A 41 -8.05 -2.22 5.22
N THR A 42 -7.02 -2.68 5.91
CA THR A 42 -6.04 -3.66 5.43
C THR A 42 -6.23 -5.00 6.12
N TRP A 43 -5.58 -6.06 5.62
CA TRP A 43 -5.66 -7.40 6.24
C TRP A 43 -5.20 -7.47 7.71
N ASN A 44 -4.54 -6.44 8.24
CA ASN A 44 -4.04 -6.38 9.61
C ASN A 44 -5.03 -5.68 10.53
N ASP A 45 -6.01 -4.99 9.94
CA ASP A 45 -7.06 -4.30 10.68
C ASP A 45 -8.12 -5.29 11.13
N SER A 46 -8.63 -5.08 12.34
CA SER A 46 -9.71 -5.87 12.92
C SER A 46 -11.03 -5.75 12.13
N GLY A 47 -11.19 -4.67 11.37
CA GLY A 47 -12.33 -4.44 10.48
C GLY A 47 -12.30 -5.24 9.17
N TYR A 48 -11.19 -5.90 8.84
CA TYR A 48 -11.09 -6.67 7.60
C TYR A 48 -11.86 -8.00 7.71
N PRO A 49 -12.80 -8.31 6.80
CA PRO A 49 -13.63 -9.51 6.88
C PRO A 49 -12.81 -10.81 6.87
N ALA A 50 -12.98 -11.65 7.90
CA ALA A 50 -12.22 -12.89 8.05
C ALA A 50 -12.36 -13.82 6.83
N ARG A 51 -13.58 -13.99 6.33
CA ARG A 51 -13.86 -14.81 5.13
C ARG A 51 -13.17 -14.31 3.87
N LEU A 52 -12.97 -13.01 3.76
CA LEU A 52 -12.29 -12.45 2.60
C LEU A 52 -10.78 -12.72 2.63
N LYS A 53 -10.19 -13.04 3.79
CA LYS A 53 -8.78 -13.51 3.87
C LYS A 53 -8.60 -14.94 3.40
N GLU A 54 -9.68 -15.71 3.25
CA GLU A 54 -9.65 -17.14 2.91
C GLU A 54 -9.63 -17.40 1.40
N ILE A 55 -9.86 -16.39 0.55
CA ILE A 55 -9.86 -16.55 -0.91
C ILE A 55 -8.43 -16.62 -1.46
N ALA A 56 -8.27 -17.16 -2.67
CA ALA A 56 -6.96 -17.37 -3.29
C ALA A 56 -6.17 -16.06 -3.51
N ASP A 57 -6.87 -14.95 -3.74
CA ASP A 57 -6.26 -13.63 -3.97
C ASP A 57 -7.06 -12.55 -3.21
N PRO A 58 -6.84 -12.43 -1.90
CA PRO A 58 -7.56 -11.48 -1.08
C PRO A 58 -7.07 -10.05 -1.38
N PRO A 59 -7.96 -9.06 -1.54
CA PRO A 59 -7.54 -7.68 -1.77
C PRO A 59 -6.75 -7.15 -0.58
N ALA A 60 -5.62 -6.49 -0.83
CA ALA A 60 -4.77 -5.97 0.25
C ALA A 60 -5.45 -4.84 1.05
N VAL A 61 -6.34 -4.07 0.41
CA VAL A 61 -7.05 -2.93 0.98
C VAL A 61 -8.52 -2.96 0.54
N LEU A 62 -9.43 -2.68 1.46
CA LEU A 62 -10.85 -2.48 1.22
C LEU A 62 -11.24 -1.03 1.49
N PHE A 63 -12.19 -0.50 0.73
CA PHE A 63 -12.76 0.82 0.89
C PHE A 63 -14.27 0.71 1.20
N TYR A 64 -14.72 1.36 2.27
CA TYR A 64 -16.13 1.46 2.70
C TYR A 64 -16.62 2.89 2.71
#